data_AF-A0ABC9Z790-F1
#
_entry.id   AF-A0ABC9Z790-F1
#
_cell.length_a   1.000
_cell.length_b   1.000
_cell.length_c   1.000
_cell.angle_alpha   90.00
_cell.angle_beta   90.00
_cell.angle_gamma   90.00
#
_symmetry.space_group_name_H-M   'P 1'
#
loop_
_entity.id
_entity.type
_entity.pdbx_description
1 polymer ?
#
loop_
_entity_poly.entity_id
_entity_poly.type
_entity_poly.pdbx_seq_one_letter_code
_entity_poly.pdbx_strand_id
1 'polypeptide(L)'
;MLAIFDHRNGRPVHLGYGKRCASAHQRLVLIATECGCTRPGCNAPATYCQVHHVTEWSKGGPTDIENLTLACNSCHEIGGSHPDPAGQ
;
A
#
# COMPACT_ATOMS: atom_id res chain seq x y z
N MET A 1 8.81 -15.76 -10.99
CA MET A 1 8.24 -16.27 -9.72
C MET A 1 6.88 -15.58 -9.56
N LEU A 2 5.87 -16.06 -10.28
CA LEU A 2 4.75 -16.88 -9.79
C LEU A 2 4.11 -16.31 -8.52
N ALA A 3 2.91 -15.73 -8.65
CA ALA A 3 2.06 -15.34 -7.54
C ALA A 3 1.48 -16.60 -6.89
N ILE A 4 1.62 -16.73 -5.56
CA ILE A 4 0.96 -17.79 -4.79
C ILE A 4 -0.33 -17.21 -4.20
N PHE A 5 -1.46 -17.68 -4.70
CA PHE A 5 -2.77 -17.53 -4.07
C PHE A 5 -3.11 -18.85 -3.36
N ASP A 6 -3.61 -18.78 -2.12
CA ASP A 6 -4.16 -19.96 -1.44
C ASP A 6 -5.44 -20.43 -2.18
N HIS A 7 -5.34 -21.62 -2.78
CA HIS A 7 -6.37 -22.25 -3.60
C HIS A 7 -7.68 -22.56 -2.82
N ARG A 8 -7.70 -22.48 -1.49
CA ARG A 8 -8.92 -22.79 -0.73
C ARG A 8 -9.76 -21.58 -0.35
N ASN A 9 -9.21 -20.36 -0.34
CA ASN A 9 -9.96 -19.15 0.09
C ASN A 9 -9.52 -17.81 -0.55
N GLY A 10 -8.58 -17.78 -1.51
CA GLY A 10 -8.23 -16.55 -2.24
C GLY A 10 -7.65 -15.42 -1.39
N ARG A 11 -7.21 -15.69 -0.15
CA ARG A 11 -6.65 -14.67 0.75
C ARG A 11 -5.16 -14.45 0.49
N PRO A 12 -4.70 -13.18 0.35
CA PRO A 12 -3.28 -12.86 0.28
C PRO A 12 -2.53 -13.30 1.53
N VAL A 13 -1.26 -13.66 1.35
CA VAL A 13 -0.36 -14.18 2.38
C VAL A 13 -0.12 -13.12 3.47
N HIS A 14 -0.68 -13.35 4.66
CA HIS A 14 -0.40 -12.60 5.88
C HIS A 14 1.10 -12.62 6.22
N LEU A 15 1.73 -11.44 6.29
CA LEU A 15 3.09 -11.23 6.79
C LEU A 15 3.11 -9.96 7.68
N GLY A 16 2.09 -9.81 8.52
CA GLY A 16 1.65 -8.49 8.98
C GLY A 16 2.01 -8.02 10.40
N TYR A 17 2.79 -8.75 11.21
CA TYR A 17 3.06 -8.31 12.61
C TYR A 17 4.52 -8.01 12.97
N GLY A 18 5.48 -8.09 12.04
CA GLY A 18 6.92 -7.98 12.38
C GLY A 18 7.76 -6.96 11.62
N LYS A 19 7.26 -6.38 10.51
CA LYS A 19 8.08 -5.51 9.66
C LYS A 19 7.32 -4.25 9.29
N ARG A 20 7.92 -3.10 9.61
CA ARG A 20 7.39 -1.77 9.26
C ARG A 20 7.46 -1.52 7.75
N CYS A 21 8.50 -1.98 7.07
CA CYS A 21 8.68 -1.69 5.65
C CYS A 21 7.96 -2.72 4.76
N ALA A 22 7.24 -2.24 3.76
CA ALA A 22 6.66 -3.08 2.71
C ALA A 22 7.74 -3.85 1.95
N SER A 23 7.43 -5.08 1.56
CA SER A 23 8.28 -5.88 0.70
C SER A 23 8.33 -5.34 -0.74
N ALA A 24 9.35 -5.73 -1.50
CA ALA A 24 9.44 -5.40 -2.92
C ALA A 24 8.20 -5.88 -3.71
N HIS A 25 7.65 -7.05 -3.37
CA HIS A 25 6.45 -7.59 -4.01
C HIS A 25 5.21 -6.73 -3.73
N GLN A 26 5.00 -6.33 -2.46
CA GLN A 26 3.91 -5.42 -2.10
C GLN A 26 4.05 -4.09 -2.86
N ARG A 27 5.26 -3.53 -2.94
CA ARG A 27 5.50 -2.31 -3.72
C ARG A 27 5.17 -2.49 -5.21
N LEU A 28 5.54 -3.61 -5.82
CA LEU A 28 5.23 -3.89 -7.22
C LEU A 28 3.71 -4.01 -7.46
N VAL A 29 2.99 -4.67 -6.56
CA VAL A 29 1.52 -4.74 -6.62
C VAL A 29 0.92 -3.35 -6.59
N LEU A 30 1.32 -2.50 -5.63
CA LEU A 30 0.80 -1.13 -5.53
C LEU A 30 1.11 -0.29 -6.77
N ILE A 31 2.31 -0.40 -7.34
CA ILE A 31 2.66 0.29 -8.59
C ILE A 31 1.74 -0.16 -9.73
N ALA A 32 1.45 -1.45 -9.82
CA ALA A 32 0.62 -2.01 -10.88
C ALA A 32 -0.86 -1.65 -10.72
N THR A 33 -1.36 -1.51 -9.49
CA THR A 33 -2.78 -1.23 -9.21
C THR A 33 -3.08 0.27 -9.15
N GLU A 34 -2.21 1.07 -8.55
CA GLU A 34 -2.48 2.48 -8.24
C GLU A 34 -1.83 3.45 -9.24
N CYS A 35 -0.80 3.01 -9.98
CA CYS A 35 -0.04 3.77 -11.00
C CYS A 35 0.66 5.06 -10.51
N GLY A 36 0.35 5.54 -9.31
CA GLY A 36 0.77 6.83 -8.79
C GLY A 36 0.17 7.11 -7.43
N CYS A 37 0.25 8.36 -7.01
CA CYS A 37 -0.27 8.77 -5.73
C CYS A 37 -1.80 8.63 -5.69
N THR A 38 -2.33 8.01 -4.64
CA THR A 38 -3.77 7.77 -4.48
C THR A 38 -4.55 8.93 -3.91
N ARG A 39 -3.89 10.02 -3.47
CA ARG A 39 -4.61 11.18 -2.95
C ARG A 39 -5.46 11.82 -4.07
N PRO A 40 -6.77 12.05 -3.85
CA PRO A 40 -7.62 12.70 -4.84
C PRO A 40 -7.03 14.00 -5.38
N GLY A 41 -7.01 14.12 -6.72
CA GLY A 41 -6.46 15.28 -7.43
C GLY A 41 -4.93 15.33 -7.51
N CYS A 42 -4.21 14.32 -7.02
CA CYS A 42 -2.77 14.20 -7.23
C CYS A 42 -2.46 13.28 -8.41
N ASN A 43 -1.63 13.75 -9.35
CA ASN A 43 -1.19 12.96 -10.52
C ASN A 43 0.29 12.58 -10.45
N ALA A 44 0.87 12.56 -9.24
CA ALA A 44 2.28 12.20 -9.08
C ALA A 44 2.49 10.73 -9.48
N PRO A 45 3.45 10.41 -10.37
CA PRO A 45 3.64 9.04 -10.81
C PRO A 45 4.28 8.20 -9.70
N ALA A 46 4.13 6.87 -9.79
CA ALA A 46 4.58 5.94 -8.74
C ALA A 46 6.09 6.03 -8.43
N THR A 47 6.90 6.49 -9.38
CA THR A 47 8.34 6.75 -9.19
C THR A 47 8.64 7.86 -8.17
N TYR A 48 7.68 8.76 -7.94
CA TYR A 48 7.75 9.81 -6.92
C TYR A 48 7.03 9.43 -5.62
N CYS A 49 6.51 8.20 -5.53
CA CYS A 49 5.71 7.73 -4.42
C CYS A 49 6.48 6.77 -3.51
N GLN A 50 6.14 6.84 -2.24
CA GLN A 50 6.53 5.88 -1.21
C GLN A 50 5.30 5.07 -0.81
N VAL A 51 5.55 3.88 -0.24
CA VAL A 51 4.47 3.08 0.34
C VAL A 51 4.09 3.70 1.68
N HIS A 52 2.80 3.99 1.84
CA HIS A 52 2.19 4.61 2.99
C HIS A 52 1.20 3.65 3.65
N HIS A 53 1.19 3.62 4.98
CA HIS A 53 0.16 2.88 5.72
C HIS A 53 -1.08 3.74 5.90
N VAL A 54 -2.26 3.25 5.49
CA VAL A 54 -3.53 3.95 5.70
C VAL A 54 -3.83 4.07 7.20
N THR A 55 -3.77 2.94 7.91
CA THR A 55 -3.67 2.93 9.37
C THR A 55 -2.19 2.92 9.73
N GLU A 56 -1.70 3.98 10.36
CA GLU A 56 -0.29 4.11 10.74
C GLU A 56 0.24 2.87 11.47
N TRP A 57 1.44 2.42 11.09
CA TRP A 57 2.12 1.32 11.76
C TRP A 57 2.33 1.59 13.27
N SER A 58 2.64 2.83 13.66
CA SER A 58 2.76 3.25 15.07
C SER A 58 1.47 3.12 15.87
N LYS A 59 0.32 3.12 15.20
CA LYS A 59 -1.00 2.90 15.79
C LYS A 59 -1.45 1.44 15.71
N GLY A 60 -0.55 0.53 15.33
CA GLY A 60 -0.80 -0.90 15.19
C GLY A 60 -1.32 -1.33 13.82
N GLY A 61 -1.26 -0.47 12.80
CA GLY A 61 -1.64 -0.84 11.44
C GLY A 61 -0.72 -1.91 10.85
N PRO A 62 -1.28 -2.95 10.20
CA PRO A 62 -0.47 -4.03 9.63
C PRO A 62 0.26 -3.58 8.36
N THR A 63 1.38 -4.23 8.04
CA THR A 63 2.05 -4.09 6.74
C THR A 63 1.52 -5.14 5.77
N ASP A 64 0.20 -5.14 5.56
CA ASP A 64 -0.53 -6.02 4.63
C ASP A 64 -1.01 -5.19 3.43
N ILE A 65 -1.18 -5.80 2.25
CA ILE A 65 -1.42 -5.05 1.01
C ILE A 65 -2.69 -4.17 1.07
N GLU A 66 -3.68 -4.61 1.85
CA GLU A 66 -4.94 -3.92 2.10
C GLU A 66 -4.81 -2.69 3.01
N ASN A 67 -3.68 -2.51 3.71
CA ASN A 67 -3.40 -1.33 4.54
C ASN A 67 -2.28 -0.46 3.96
N LEU A 68 -1.82 -0.75 2.74
CA LEU A 68 -0.73 -0.03 2.09
C LEU A 68 -1.22 0.67 0.82
N THR A 69 -0.70 1.87 0.56
CA THR A 69 -1.01 2.65 -0.65
C THR A 69 0.21 3.49 -1.08
N LEU A 70 0.17 4.15 -2.23
CA LEU A 70 1.20 5.05 -2.72
C LEU A 70 0.90 6.52 -2.38
N ALA A 71 1.87 7.16 -1.72
CA ALA A 71 1.85 8.59 -1.41
C ALA A 71 3.12 9.28 -1.92
N CYS A 72 2.97 10.39 -2.66
CA CYS A 72 4.11 11.23 -3.02
C CYS A 72 4.61 12.04 -1.82
N ASN A 73 5.90 12.43 -1.81
CA ASN A 73 6.51 13.12 -0.67
C ASN A 73 5.69 14.32 -0.18
N SER A 74 5.26 15.21 -1.10
CA SER A 74 4.50 16.43 -0.77
C SER A 74 3.18 16.14 -0.06
N CYS A 75 2.66 14.94 -0.20
CA CYS A 75 1.35 14.55 0.28
C CYS A 75 1.39 13.46 1.34
N HIS A 76 2.55 12.84 1.52
CA HIS A 76 2.88 12.04 2.68
C HIS A 76 3.00 12.88 3.96
N GLU A 77 3.36 14.17 3.83
CA GLU A 77 3.45 15.12 4.94
C GLU A 77 2.12 15.79 5.28
N ILE A 78 1.23 15.90 4.29
CA ILE A 78 -0.12 16.43 4.47
C ILE A 78 -0.96 15.26 4.94
N GLY A 79 -1.13 15.09 6.25
CA GLY A 79 -1.83 13.97 6.91
C GLY A 79 -3.33 13.83 6.60
N GLY A 80 -3.72 13.98 5.34
CA GLY A 80 -5.05 13.70 4.83
C GLY A 80 -5.24 12.20 4.63
N SER A 81 -6.41 11.70 4.98
CA SER A 81 -6.85 10.33 4.75
C SER A 81 -6.63 9.95 3.28
N HIS A 82 -5.65 9.08 3.03
CA HIS A 82 -5.56 8.38 1.75
C HIS A 82 -6.81 7.48 1.61
N PRO A 83 -7.42 7.41 0.42
CA PRO A 83 -8.50 6.48 0.20
C PRO A 83 -7.99 5.05 0.43
N ASP A 84 -8.85 4.21 1.01
CA ASP A 84 -8.59 2.79 1.23
C ASP A 84 -8.09 2.14 -0.08
N PRO A 85 -6.91 1.48 -0.10
CA PRO A 85 -6.40 0.78 -1.28
C PRO A 85 -7.32 -0.37 -1.70
N ALA A 86 -8.18 -0.86 -0.80
CA ALA A 86 -9.27 -1.79 -1.09
C ALA A 86 -10.55 -1.08 -1.57
N GLY A 87 -10.39 0.03 -2.31
CA GLY A 87 -11.50 0.72 -2.95
C GLY A 87 -12.50 -0.27 -3.57
N GLN A 88 -13.79 0.06 -3.42
CA GLN A 88 -14.92 -0.51 -4.14
C GLN A 88 -14.59 -1.08 -5.52
#